data_AF-A0A3N6B2B1-F1
#
_entry.id   AF-A0A3N6B2B1-F1
#
_cell.length_a   1.000
_cell.length_b   1.000
_cell.length_c   1.000
_cell.angle_alpha   90.00
_cell.angle_beta   90.00
_cell.angle_gamma   90.00
#
_symmetry.space_group_name_H-M   'P 1'
#
loop_
_entity.id
_entity.type
_entity.pdbx_description
1 polymer ?
#
loop_
_entity_poly.entity_id
_entity_poly.type
_entity_poly.pdbx_seq_one_letter_code
_entity_poly.pdbx_strand_id
1 'polypeptide(L)' 'MGLLVMLGVPLGRLPGDVVVRRGSYTLYFPIVTCIVLSLLLTLALTFLRR' A
#
# COMPACT_ATOMS: atom_id res chain seq x y z
N MET A 1 -27.01 -6.80 2.83
CA MET A 1 -26.37 -5.61 2.22
C MET A 1 -26.38 -4.39 3.12
N GLY A 2 -27.49 -4.06 3.82
CA GLY A 2 -27.55 -2.91 4.74
C GLY A 2 -26.73 -3.06 6.04
N LEU A 3 -26.57 -4.28 6.58
CA LEU A 3 -25.85 -4.52 7.84
C LEU A 3 -24.32 -4.31 7.72
N LEU A 4 -23.74 -4.61 6.55
CA LEU A 4 -22.30 -4.51 6.31
C LEU A 4 -21.82 -3.06 6.20
N VAL A 5 -22.69 -2.16 5.74
CA VAL A 5 -22.42 -0.71 5.62
C VAL A 5 -22.39 -0.04 6.99
N MET A 6 -23.25 -0.50 7.91
CA MET A 6 -23.36 0.04 9.27
C MET A 6 -22.17 -0.35 10.17
N LEU A 7 -21.48 -1.45 9.85
CA LEU A 7 -20.25 -1.90 10.52
C LEU A 7 -18.97 -1.20 10.02
N GLY A 8 -19.09 -0.19 9.15
CA GLY A 8 -17.95 0.59 8.70
C GLY A 8 -16.94 -0.18 7.84
N VAL A 9 -17.35 -1.30 7.23
CA VAL A 9 -16.51 -2.06 6.30
C VAL A 9 -16.47 -1.30 4.97
N PRO A 10 -15.34 -0.68 4.58
CA PRO A 10 -15.26 0.08 3.34
C PRO A 10 -15.21 -0.90 2.16
N LEU A 11 -16.37 -1.30 1.66
CA LEU A 11 -16.59 -2.20 0.52
C LEU A 11 -16.15 -1.62 -0.84
N GLY A 12 -15.13 -0.76 -0.87
CA GLY A 12 -14.65 -0.07 -2.08
C GLY A 12 -13.16 0.28 -2.08
N ARG A 13 -12.37 -0.26 -1.13
CA ARG A 13 -10.90 -0.10 -1.14
C ARG A 13 -10.30 -1.49 -1.18
N LEU A 14 -9.70 -1.88 -2.30
CA LEU A 14 -8.80 -3.02 -2.29
C LEU A 14 -7.70 -2.71 -1.25
N PRO A 15 -7.54 -3.52 -0.20
CA PRO A 15 -6.53 -3.31 0.82
C PRO A 15 -5.18 -3.71 0.24
N GLY A 16 -4.42 -2.75 -0.28
CA GLY A 16 -3.12 -3.02 -0.91
C GLY A 16 -2.20 -1.82 -0.90
N ASP A 17 -2.72 -0.65 -1.25
CA ASP A 17 -2.04 0.63 -1.07
C ASP A 17 -2.73 1.40 0.05
N VAL A 18 -1.95 1.95 0.98
CA VAL A 18 -2.51 2.74 2.08
C VAL A 18 -2.99 4.06 1.48
N VAL A 19 -4.26 4.09 1.12
CA VAL A 19 -4.90 5.29 0.57
C VAL A 19 -5.63 6.01 1.69
N VAL A 20 -5.01 7.04 2.26
CA VAL A 20 -5.61 7.88 3.29
C VAL A 20 -6.38 8.99 2.60
N ARG A 21 -7.71 8.87 2.59
CA ARG A 21 -8.62 9.91 2.10
C ARG A 21 -9.21 10.66 3.28
N ARG A 22 -8.93 11.95 3.39
CA ARG A 22 -9.45 12.87 4.42
C ARG A 22 -10.07 14.07 3.72
N GLY A 23 -11.40 14.13 3.64
CA GLY A 23 -12.11 15.21 2.93
C GLY A 23 -11.63 15.33 1.47
N SER A 24 -11.08 16.49 1.11
CA SER A 24 -10.50 16.77 -0.21
C SER A 24 -9.08 16.24 -0.43
N TYR A 25 -8.46 15.64 0.59
CA TYR A 25 -7.07 15.17 0.54
C TYR A 25 -6.99 13.66 0.35
N THR A 26 -6.13 13.22 -0.57
CA THR A 26 -5.89 11.80 -0.85
C THR A 26 -4.39 11.53 -0.85
N LEU A 27 -3.91 10.81 0.15
CA LEU A 27 -2.56 10.25 0.16
C LEU A 27 -2.60 8.82 -0.37
N TYR A 28 -1.74 8.51 -1.32
CA TYR A 28 -1.47 7.14 -1.75
C TYR A 28 -0.10 6.76 -1.23
N PHE A 29 -0.02 5.69 -0.44
CA PHE A 29 1.25 5.16 0.05
C PHE A 29 1.49 3.78 -0.58
N PRO A 30 2.40 3.71 -1.57
CA PRO A 30 2.62 2.50 -2.36
C PRO A 30 3.63 1.57 -1.64
N ILE A 31 3.13 0.75 -0.70
CA ILE A 31 3.96 -0.15 0.12
C ILE A 31 4.66 -1.18 -0.76
N VAL A 32 3.96 -1.71 -1.76
CA VAL A 32 4.47 -2.75 -2.66
C VAL A 32 5.72 -2.26 -3.40
N THR A 33 5.71 -1.03 -3.91
CA THR A 33 6.87 -0.48 -4.61
C THR A 33 8.07 -0.29 -3.69
N CYS A 34 7.85 0.12 -2.43
CA CYS A 34 8.92 0.28 -1.46
C CYS A 34 9.60 -1.06 -1.14
N ILE A 35 8.82 -2.13 -0.98
CA ILE A 35 9.35 -3.48 -0.72
C ILE A 35 10.15 -3.98 -1.93
N VAL A 36 9.59 -3.86 -3.14
CA VAL A 36 10.27 -4.27 -4.37
C VAL A 36 11.59 -3.51 -4.54
N LEU A 37 11.56 -2.19 -4.37
CA LEU A 37 12.75 -1.35 -4.47
C LEU A 37 13.81 -1.76 -3.43
N SER A 38 13.41 -2.02 -2.19
CA SER A 38 14.32 -2.47 -1.14
C SER A 38 14.98 -3.80 -1.51
N LEU A 39 14.21 -4.80 -1.96
CA LEU A 39 14.78 -6.09 -2.39
C LEU A 39 15.74 -5.93 -3.56
N LEU A 40 15.38 -5.12 -4.56
CA LEU A 40 16.23 -4.86 -5.72
C LEU A 40 17.55 -4.21 -5.30
N LEU A 41 17.52 -3.19 -4.44
CA LEU A 41 18.73 -2.56 -3.91
C LEU A 41 19.58 -3.55 -3.11
N THR A 42 18.96 -4.36 -2.24
CA THR A 42 19.68 -5.37 -1.46
C THR A 42 20.37 -6.39 -2.37
N LEU A 43 19.70 -6.87 -3.41
CA LEU A 43 20.28 -7.79 -4.39
C LEU A 43 21.40 -7.13 -5.21
N ALA A 44 21.19 -5.90 -5.67
CA ALA A 44 22.21 -5.15 -6.42
C ALA A 44 23.47 -4.91 -5.59
N LEU A 45 23.32 -4.48 -4.33
CA LEU A 45 24.45 -4.30 -3.41
C LEU A 45 25.12 -5.62 -3.06
N THR A 46 24.36 -6.70 -2.90
CA THR A 46 24.92 -8.05 -2.67
C THR A 46 25.73 -8.51 -3.87
N PHE A 47 25.26 -8.25 -5.08
CA PHE A 47 25.97 -8.60 -6.32
C PHE A 47 27.23 -7.77 -6.51
N LEU A 48 27.21 -6.47 -6.20
CA LEU A 48 28.39 -5.60 -6.29
C LEU A 48 29.45 -5.90 -5.22
N ARG A 49 29.06 -6.43 -4.06
CA ARG A 49 29.97 -6.79 -2.96
C ARG A 49 30.60 -8.18 -3.11
N ARG A 50 30.19 -8.94 -4.13
CA ARG A 50 30.73 -10.27 -4.46
C ARG A 50 31.75 -10.13 -5.59
#